data_AF-A0A354Z5T7-F1
#
_entry.id   AF-A0A354Z5T7-F1
#
_cell.length_a   1.000
_cell.length_b   1.000
_cell.length_c   1.000
_cell.angle_alpha   90.00
_cell.angle_beta   90.00
_cell.angle_gamma   90.00
#
_symmetry.space_group_name_H-M   'P 1'
#
loop_
_entity.id
_entity.type
_entity.pdbx_description
1 polymer ?
#
loop_
_entity_poly.entity_id
_entity_poly.type
_entity_poly.pdbx_seq_one_letter_code
_entity_poly.pdbx_strand_id
1 'polypeptide(L)'
;ALRTRLEQIEAKLSASTPPPVASPQPTPASGPTVTLDKRGLSVRDDGNGFEFKLRGGLQLDHREFFGDDRVGADGSFTFRRIRPTLEGKLGTLAAFRITPELAGDNVTLLDAWIDLNISPVFGLRFGRMKGPV
;
A
#
# COMPACT_ATOMS: atom_id res chain seq x y z
N ALA A 1 -36.36 61.89 6.48
CA ALA A 1 -35.56 61.28 5.40
C ALA A 1 -34.20 60.75 5.89
N LEU A 2 -33.35 61.58 6.53
CA LEU A 2 -32.00 61.16 6.95
C LEU A 2 -31.98 60.11 8.07
N ARG A 3 -32.88 60.21 9.06
CA ARG A 3 -32.99 59.23 10.16
C ARG A 3 -33.29 57.81 9.67
N THR A 4 -34.20 57.67 8.70
CA THR A 4 -34.55 56.38 8.10
C THR A 4 -33.39 55.74 7.34
N ARG A 5 -32.52 56.56 6.71
CA ARG A 5 -31.30 56.06 6.05
C ARG A 5 -30.26 55.57 7.06
N LEU A 6 -30.15 56.21 8.23
CA LEU A 6 -29.24 55.77 9.29
C LEU A 6 -29.67 54.43 9.87
N GLU A 7 -30.97 54.27 10.18
CA GLU A 7 -31.51 52.99 10.66
C GLU A 7 -31.29 51.86 9.65
N GLN A 8 -31.43 52.14 8.34
CA GLN A 8 -31.13 51.15 7.31
C GLN A 8 -29.64 50.80 7.22
N ILE A 9 -28.74 51.74 7.50
CA ILE A 9 -27.30 51.49 7.52
C ILE A 9 -26.93 50.67 8.76
N GLU A 10 -27.48 51.00 9.92
CA GLU A 10 -27.26 50.25 11.17
C GLU A 10 -27.82 48.83 11.09
N ALA A 11 -29.00 48.65 10.50
CA ALA A 11 -29.60 47.33 10.26
C ALA A 11 -28.80 46.48 9.26
N LYS A 12 -28.19 47.11 8.24
CA LYS A 12 -27.30 46.41 7.30
C LYS A 12 -25.94 46.10 7.90
N LEU A 13 -25.44 46.95 8.80
CA LEU A 13 -24.16 46.74 9.48
C LEU A 13 -24.27 45.63 10.52
N SER A 14 -25.36 45.55 11.28
CA SER A 14 -25.59 44.47 12.25
C SER A 14 -25.82 43.11 11.57
N ALA A 15 -26.46 43.10 10.39
CA ALA A 15 -26.60 41.90 9.57
C ALA A 15 -25.28 41.48 8.89
N SER A 16 -24.27 42.36 8.82
CA SER A 16 -22.94 42.07 8.30
C SER A 16 -22.00 41.61 9.41
N THR A 17 -22.40 40.60 10.18
CA THR A 17 -21.43 39.78 10.91
C THR A 17 -20.68 38.96 9.86
N PRO A 18 -19.37 39.14 9.66
CA PRO A 18 -18.63 38.28 8.74
C PRO A 18 -18.82 36.82 9.22
N PRO A 19 -19.08 35.87 8.31
CA PRO A 19 -19.07 34.45 8.70
C PRO A 19 -17.75 34.18 9.42
N PRO A 20 -17.75 33.30 10.45
CA PRO A 20 -16.51 32.95 11.12
C PRO A 20 -15.50 32.57 10.04
N VAL A 21 -14.42 33.35 9.95
CA VAL A 21 -13.31 33.06 9.04
C VAL A 21 -12.89 31.66 9.42
N ALA A 22 -13.18 30.69 8.55
CA ALA A 22 -12.73 29.33 8.74
C ALA A 22 -11.23 29.42 9.01
N SER A 23 -10.81 28.97 10.20
CA SER A 23 -9.40 28.89 10.57
C SER A 23 -8.65 28.32 9.37
N PRO A 24 -7.52 28.92 8.93
CA PRO A 24 -6.79 28.42 7.78
C PRO A 24 -6.54 26.93 8.01
N GLN A 25 -7.24 26.11 7.21
CA GLN A 25 -7.11 24.67 7.26
C GLN A 25 -5.63 24.41 6.97
N PRO A 26 -4.89 23.75 7.89
CA PRO A 26 -3.46 23.58 7.72
C PRO A 26 -3.23 22.93 6.36
N THR A 27 -2.48 23.62 5.49
CA THR A 27 -2.00 23.06 4.24
C THR A 27 -1.36 21.73 4.61
N PRO A 28 -1.81 20.59 4.06
CA PRO A 28 -1.22 19.31 4.41
C PRO A 28 0.29 19.43 4.16
N ALA A 29 1.10 19.25 5.21
CA ALA A 29 2.52 19.02 5.03
C ALA A 29 2.62 17.90 4.00
N SER A 30 3.41 18.10 2.94
CA SER A 30 3.59 17.13 1.86
C SER A 30 4.26 15.88 2.45
N GLY A 31 3.41 15.01 2.99
CA GLY A 31 3.78 13.71 3.52
C GLY A 31 3.87 12.69 2.39
N PRO A 32 4.37 11.49 2.69
CA PRO A 32 4.47 10.44 1.69
C PRO A 32 3.09 10.12 1.09
N THR A 33 3.06 9.88 -0.21
CA THR A 33 1.87 9.41 -0.92
C THR A 33 1.59 7.97 -0.52
N VAL A 34 0.44 7.76 0.14
CA VAL A 34 -0.05 6.42 0.50
C VAL A 34 -1.15 6.01 -0.48
N THR A 35 -1.03 4.82 -1.07
CA THR A 35 -2.01 4.26 -1.98
C THR A 35 -2.37 2.85 -1.53
N LEU A 36 -3.67 2.57 -1.43
CA LEU A 36 -4.20 1.24 -1.20
C LEU A 36 -5.15 0.89 -2.35
N ASP A 37 -4.74 -0.05 -3.19
CA ASP A 37 -5.51 -0.48 -4.36
C ASP A 37 -5.53 -2.02 -4.49
N LYS A 38 -6.07 -2.53 -5.61
CA LYS A 38 -6.15 -3.96 -5.90
C LYS A 38 -4.77 -4.67 -5.93
N ARG A 39 -3.68 -3.92 -6.06
CA ARG A 39 -2.30 -4.44 -6.06
C ARG A 39 -1.71 -4.46 -4.66
N GLY A 40 -2.35 -3.85 -3.66
CA GLY A 40 -1.90 -3.79 -2.26
C GLY A 40 -1.62 -2.37 -1.77
N LEU A 41 -0.81 -2.28 -0.72
CA LEU A 41 -0.37 -1.02 -0.12
C LEU A 41 0.92 -0.53 -0.78
N SER A 42 1.00 0.76 -1.06
CA SER A 42 2.19 1.46 -1.50
C SER A 42 2.36 2.76 -0.71
N VAL A 43 3.56 3.02 -0.22
CA VAL A 43 3.96 4.28 0.41
C VAL A 43 5.15 4.81 -0.35
N ARG A 44 5.08 6.04 -0.83
CA ARG A 44 6.15 6.65 -1.63
C ARG A 44 6.43 8.06 -1.13
N ASP A 45 7.70 8.45 -1.07
CA ASP A 45 8.04 9.85 -0.88
C ASP A 45 7.81 10.67 -2.16
N ASP A 46 7.76 11.98 -2.03
CA ASP A 46 7.60 12.92 -3.14
C ASP A 46 8.94 13.36 -3.75
N GLY A 47 10.06 13.02 -3.11
CA GLY A 47 11.39 13.52 -3.45
C GLY A 47 12.38 12.46 -3.93
N ASN A 48 12.91 11.68 -2.99
CA ASN A 48 14.17 10.95 -3.16
C ASN A 48 14.01 9.57 -3.81
N GLY A 49 12.78 9.20 -4.21
CA GLY A 49 12.48 7.93 -4.87
C GLY A 49 12.38 6.75 -3.92
N PHE A 50 12.13 7.01 -2.63
CA PHE A 50 11.83 5.96 -1.66
C PHE A 50 10.43 5.43 -1.89
N GLU A 51 10.32 4.11 -1.97
CA GLU A 51 9.05 3.44 -2.16
C GLU A 51 9.02 2.16 -1.35
N PHE A 52 7.91 1.90 -0.69
CA PHE A 52 7.63 0.67 0.02
C PHE A 52 6.29 0.13 -0.45
N LYS A 53 6.23 -1.18 -0.68
CA LYS A 53 5.03 -1.88 -1.12
C LYS A 53 4.85 -3.14 -0.32
N LEU A 54 3.61 -3.34 0.13
CA LEU A 54 3.15 -4.59 0.69
C LEU A 54 2.06 -5.14 -0.20
N ARG A 55 2.33 -6.32 -0.78
CA ARG A 55 1.43 -7.05 -1.67
C ARG A 55 1.27 -8.46 -1.16
N GLY A 56 0.35 -9.21 -1.74
CA GLY A 56 0.35 -10.64 -1.51
C GLY A 56 -0.67 -11.40 -2.34
N GLY A 57 -0.48 -12.72 -2.36
CA GLY A 57 -1.41 -13.66 -2.97
C GLY A 57 -1.84 -14.71 -1.96
N LEU A 58 -3.14 -14.96 -1.90
CA LEU A 58 -3.75 -16.03 -1.11
C LEU A 58 -4.46 -16.99 -2.07
N GLN A 59 -4.21 -18.29 -1.93
CA GLN A 59 -4.93 -19.33 -2.65
C GLN A 59 -5.43 -20.39 -1.68
N LEU A 60 -6.74 -20.55 -1.63
CA LEU A 60 -7.46 -21.56 -0.85
C LEU A 60 -8.19 -22.48 -1.82
N ASP A 61 -7.90 -23.78 -1.72
CA ASP A 61 -8.52 -24.81 -2.54
C ASP A 61 -9.37 -25.73 -1.65
N HIS A 62 -10.46 -26.24 -2.22
CA HIS A 62 -11.27 -27.31 -1.64
C HIS A 62 -11.21 -28.52 -2.58
N ARG A 63 -11.06 -29.73 -2.04
CA ARG A 63 -11.05 -30.96 -2.82
C ARG A 63 -11.98 -31.99 -2.21
N GLU A 64 -12.83 -32.55 -3.06
CA GLU A 64 -13.76 -33.63 -2.74
C GLU A 64 -13.45 -34.85 -3.62
N PHE A 65 -13.58 -36.06 -3.06
CA PHE A 65 -13.38 -37.32 -3.79
C PHE A 65 -14.66 -38.17 -3.69
N PHE A 66 -15.21 -38.65 -4.81
CA PHE A 66 -16.42 -39.46 -4.83
C PHE A 66 -16.08 -40.96 -5.01
N GLY A 67 -16.62 -41.84 -4.16
CA GLY A 67 -16.48 -43.31 -4.22
C GLY A 67 -16.39 -43.99 -2.85
N ASP A 68 -16.73 -45.29 -2.78
CA ASP A 68 -17.00 -46.04 -1.52
C ASP A 68 -15.73 -46.56 -0.78
N ASP A 69 -14.53 -46.34 -1.34
CA ASP A 69 -13.28 -46.93 -0.82
C ASP A 69 -12.40 -45.98 0.00
N ARG A 70 -12.96 -44.96 0.67
CA ARG A 70 -12.12 -43.91 1.28
C ARG A 70 -12.42 -43.65 2.75
N VAL A 71 -11.93 -44.54 3.61
CA VAL A 71 -11.65 -44.19 5.01
C VAL A 71 -10.56 -43.12 5.01
N GLY A 72 -10.95 -41.85 5.21
CA GLY A 72 -10.03 -40.72 5.41
C GLY A 72 -9.88 -39.72 4.25
N ALA A 73 -10.78 -39.73 3.26
CA ALA A 73 -10.81 -38.68 2.22
C ALA A 73 -12.05 -37.79 2.35
N ASP A 74 -12.28 -37.27 3.55
CA ASP A 74 -13.25 -36.19 3.75
C ASP A 74 -12.77 -34.94 3.01
N GLY A 75 -13.71 -34.16 2.45
CA GLY A 75 -13.41 -32.93 1.73
C GLY A 75 -12.41 -32.03 2.46
N SER A 76 -11.24 -31.80 1.87
CA SER A 76 -10.15 -31.07 2.52
C SER A 76 -10.03 -29.65 1.98
N PHE A 77 -10.07 -28.66 2.86
CA PHE A 77 -9.59 -27.32 2.56
C PHE A 77 -8.06 -27.28 2.68
N THR A 78 -7.40 -26.59 1.74
CA THR A 78 -5.95 -26.43 1.79
C THR A 78 -5.55 -25.06 1.27
N PHE A 79 -4.75 -24.34 2.07
CA PHE A 79 -4.02 -23.18 1.56
C PHE A 79 -2.89 -23.67 0.66
N ARG A 80 -2.98 -23.37 -0.64
CA ARG A 80 -1.91 -23.68 -1.59
C ARG A 80 -0.84 -22.62 -1.64
N ARG A 81 -1.20 -21.37 -1.33
CA ARG A 81 -0.30 -20.22 -1.39
C ARG A 81 -0.70 -19.20 -0.33
N ILE A 82 0.27 -18.79 0.46
CA ILE A 82 0.18 -17.61 1.33
C ILE A 82 1.49 -16.86 1.11
N ARG A 83 1.46 -15.92 0.17
CA ARG A 83 2.65 -15.19 -0.31
C ARG A 83 2.54 -13.71 -0.04
N PRO A 84 2.78 -13.23 1.19
CA PRO A 84 3.02 -11.81 1.38
C PRO A 84 4.32 -11.44 0.66
N THR A 85 4.35 -10.28 0.02
CA THR A 85 5.49 -9.75 -0.70
C THR A 85 5.77 -8.37 -0.15
N LEU A 86 6.94 -8.22 0.46
CA LEU A 86 7.51 -6.94 0.83
C LEU A 86 8.51 -6.52 -0.24
N GLU A 87 8.33 -5.35 -0.82
CA GLU A 87 9.28 -4.83 -1.79
C GLU A 87 9.47 -3.33 -1.61
N GLY A 88 10.63 -2.83 -1.99
CA GLY A 88 10.88 -1.41 -1.88
C GLY A 88 12.06 -0.93 -2.72
N LYS A 89 12.09 0.39 -2.90
CA LYS A 89 13.19 1.15 -3.50
C LYS A 89 13.74 2.09 -2.46
N LEU A 90 15.06 2.11 -2.35
CA LEU A 90 15.82 3.00 -1.48
C LEU A 90 16.51 4.03 -2.37
N GLY A 91 15.70 4.96 -2.88
CA GLY A 91 16.10 5.94 -3.90
C GLY A 91 16.57 5.27 -5.19
N THR A 92 17.64 5.81 -5.79
CA THR A 92 18.25 5.26 -7.01
C THR A 92 19.24 4.13 -6.74
N LEU A 93 19.73 3.99 -5.50
CA LEU A 93 20.84 3.12 -5.15
C LEU A 93 20.43 1.66 -5.03
N ALA A 94 19.29 1.37 -4.39
CA ALA A 94 18.96 0.00 -4.06
C ALA A 94 17.47 -0.32 -4.20
N ALA A 95 17.18 -1.60 -4.40
CA ALA A 95 15.84 -2.15 -4.30
C ALA A 95 15.89 -3.50 -3.60
N PHE A 96 14.81 -3.93 -2.98
CA PHE A 96 14.74 -5.22 -2.32
C PHE A 96 13.39 -5.89 -2.55
N ARG A 97 13.36 -7.21 -2.42
CA ARG A 97 12.14 -7.99 -2.34
C ARG A 97 12.31 -9.16 -1.38
N ILE A 98 11.30 -9.36 -0.55
CA ILE A 98 11.16 -10.49 0.36
C ILE A 98 9.78 -11.09 0.11
N THR A 99 9.74 -12.39 -0.15
CA THR A 99 8.49 -13.12 -0.43
C THR A 99 8.60 -14.51 0.17
N PRO A 100 8.13 -14.72 1.40
CA PRO A 100 7.97 -16.07 1.92
C PRO A 100 6.77 -16.78 1.28
N GLU A 101 6.85 -18.09 1.20
CA GLU A 101 5.71 -18.99 1.06
C GLU A 101 5.40 -19.52 2.46
N LEU A 102 4.23 -19.15 2.97
CA LEU A 102 3.75 -19.54 4.30
C LEU A 102 2.71 -20.67 4.22
N ALA A 103 2.39 -21.18 3.03
CA ALA A 103 1.49 -22.33 2.86
C ALA A 103 2.22 -23.68 2.99
N GLY A 104 1.51 -24.67 3.53
CA GLY A 104 2.02 -26.02 3.79
C GLY A 104 2.73 -26.14 5.15
N ASP A 105 3.45 -27.24 5.34
CA ASP A 105 4.05 -27.58 6.64
C ASP A 105 5.38 -26.87 6.92
N ASN A 106 5.94 -26.18 5.91
CA ASN A 106 7.24 -25.51 6.02
C ASN A 106 7.17 -24.09 5.45
N VAL A 107 7.76 -23.15 6.17
CA VAL A 107 7.98 -21.79 5.67
C VAL A 107 9.21 -21.79 4.77
N THR A 108 9.04 -21.35 3.52
CA THR A 108 10.16 -21.22 2.58
C THR A 108 10.25 -19.80 2.05
N LEU A 109 11.44 -19.40 1.60
CA LEU A 109 11.67 -18.08 1.04
C LEU A 109 11.72 -18.20 -0.48
N LEU A 110 10.74 -17.64 -1.18
CA LEU A 110 10.70 -17.65 -2.65
C LEU A 110 11.67 -16.62 -3.21
N ASP A 111 11.58 -15.40 -2.70
CA ASP A 111 12.48 -14.29 -3.00
C ASP A 111 12.98 -13.69 -1.70
N ALA A 112 14.27 -13.41 -1.63
CA ALA A 112 14.92 -12.60 -0.63
C ALA A 112 16.22 -12.09 -1.22
N TRP A 113 16.13 -10.94 -1.88
CA TRP A 113 17.25 -10.35 -2.57
C TRP A 113 17.27 -8.84 -2.41
N ILE A 114 18.45 -8.28 -2.64
CA ILE A 114 18.72 -6.86 -2.76
C ILE A 114 19.43 -6.60 -4.08
N ASP A 115 19.02 -5.54 -4.76
CA ASP A 115 19.68 -4.94 -5.91
C ASP A 115 20.45 -3.72 -5.46
N LEU A 116 21.67 -3.59 -5.95
CA LEU A 116 22.51 -2.41 -5.82
C LEU A 116 22.82 -1.87 -7.22
N ASN A 117 22.38 -0.65 -7.51
CA ASN A 117 22.68 0.07 -8.74
C ASN A 117 23.95 0.89 -8.52
N ILE A 118 25.07 0.40 -9.05
CA ILE A 118 26.38 1.04 -8.90
C ILE A 118 26.57 2.12 -9.96
N SER A 119 26.05 1.90 -11.17
CA SER A 119 26.00 2.89 -12.26
C SER A 119 24.78 2.64 -13.16
N PRO A 120 24.45 3.54 -14.11
CA PRO A 120 23.35 3.32 -15.05
C PRO A 120 23.47 2.06 -15.90
N VAL A 121 24.67 1.48 -16.02
CA VAL A 121 24.97 0.30 -16.84
C VAL A 121 25.40 -0.92 -16.02
N PHE A 122 25.58 -0.77 -14.70
CA PHE A 122 26.09 -1.84 -13.84
C PHE A 122 25.30 -1.91 -12.54
N GLY A 123 24.65 -3.06 -12.33
CA GLY A 123 23.94 -3.38 -11.11
C GLY A 123 24.31 -4.79 -10.63
N LEU A 124 24.23 -5.00 -9.33
CA LEU A 124 24.49 -6.29 -8.69
C LEU A 124 23.26 -6.70 -7.89
N ARG A 125 22.74 -7.91 -8.16
CA ARG A 125 21.71 -8.54 -7.34
C ARG A 125 22.36 -9.60 -6.45
N PHE A 126 22.03 -9.58 -5.17
CA PHE A 126 22.45 -10.59 -4.21
C PHE A 126 21.25 -11.16 -3.46
N GLY A 127 21.22 -12.49 -3.31
CA GLY A 127 20.26 -13.18 -2.46
C GLY A 127 19.59 -14.37 -3.13
N ARG A 128 18.49 -14.84 -2.53
CA ARG A 128 17.67 -15.92 -3.05
C ARG A 128 16.65 -15.35 -4.03
N MET A 129 16.66 -15.88 -5.24
CA MET A 129 15.77 -15.46 -6.32
C MET A 129 15.64 -16.60 -7.31
N LYS A 130 14.59 -16.56 -8.11
CA LYS A 130 14.51 -17.45 -9.27
C LYS A 130 15.61 -17.06 -10.27
N GLY A 131 16.45 -18.03 -10.64
CA GLY A 131 17.51 -17.80 -11.62
C GLY A 131 16.94 -17.49 -13.01
N PRO A 132 17.69 -16.73 -13.85
CA PRO A 132 17.33 -16.57 -15.26
C PRO A 132 17.38 -17.93 -15.97
N VAL A 133 16.46 -18.15 -16.92
CA VAL A 133 16.46 -19.31 -17.83
C VAL A 133 17.12 -18.93 -19.15
#